data_AF-A0A244EMR1-F1
#
_entry.id   AF-A0A244EMR1-F1
#
_cell.length_a   1.000
_cell.length_b   1.000
_cell.length_c   1.000
_cell.angle_alpha   90.00
_cell.angle_beta   90.00
_cell.angle_gamma   90.00
#
_symmetry.space_group_name_H-M   'P 1'
#
loop_
_entity.id
_entity.type
_entity.pdbx_description
1 polymer ?
#
loop_
_entity_poly.entity_id
_entity_poly.type
_entity_poly.pdbx_seq_one_letter_code
_entity_poly.pdbx_strand_id
1 'polypeptide(L)'
;MNKRLQGKCSSKPALARCLAVLAVMMALSACGVTDRVAKRMDDTWAGDMMFGDNEKVILTTDGGNQLNPDEYGKPLSVVVRVYQLASLERFESIDADSLWDNPQKALGNTLVESKELILLPGMGQTDQWPLNPSASYVGIAAFFRTDENSRWKVAFDANTLRKDGIWFSSDGVRVLVDNNYILAVRGVDVLNRLKTEEQFTRSNSLPEKPAEKTLTDRAQDAAIQQVQDSASSSAKKAADSQFNSLLEGAK
;
A
#
# COMPACT_ATOMS: atom_id res chain seq x y z
N MET A 1 -97.00 29.09 21.97
CA MET A 1 -97.02 28.12 20.84
C MET A 1 -96.27 28.73 19.66
N ASN A 2 -95.26 28.00 19.13
CA ASN A 2 -94.79 27.91 17.71
C ASN A 2 -94.61 29.19 16.86
N LYS A 3 -93.60 29.41 16.00
CA LYS A 3 -92.52 28.62 15.36
C LYS A 3 -91.52 29.60 14.68
N ARG A 4 -90.29 29.11 14.44
CA ARG A 4 -89.20 29.46 13.47
C ARG A 4 -89.54 30.49 12.36
N LEU A 5 -88.59 31.31 11.85
CA LEU A 5 -87.54 30.88 10.91
C LEU A 5 -86.41 31.92 10.73
N GLN A 6 -85.22 31.37 10.48
CA GLN A 6 -83.95 32.01 10.19
C GLN A 6 -83.88 32.53 8.75
N GLY A 7 -83.01 33.51 8.51
CA GLY A 7 -82.46 33.82 7.18
C GLY A 7 -81.00 34.27 7.29
N LYS A 8 -80.06 33.33 7.08
CA LYS A 8 -78.64 33.61 6.82
C LYS A 8 -78.45 33.80 5.31
N CYS A 9 -77.58 34.72 4.91
CA CYS A 9 -76.91 34.64 3.60
C CYS A 9 -75.42 34.93 3.76
N SER A 10 -74.60 34.03 3.24
CA SER A 10 -73.13 33.97 3.37
C SER A 10 -72.53 34.06 1.98
N SER A 11 -71.72 35.09 1.71
CA SER A 11 -71.03 35.32 0.44
C SER A 11 -69.52 35.07 0.59
N LYS A 12 -69.05 33.82 0.41
CA LYS A 12 -67.60 33.51 0.36
C LYS A 12 -67.21 32.31 -0.56
N PRO A 13 -67.40 32.35 -1.90
CA PRO A 13 -66.76 31.33 -2.75
C PRO A 13 -65.62 31.85 -3.64
N ALA A 14 -65.46 33.17 -3.86
CA ALA A 14 -64.49 33.68 -4.84
C ALA A 14 -63.05 33.80 -4.30
N LEU A 15 -62.90 34.29 -3.06
CA LEU A 15 -61.59 34.60 -2.47
C LEU A 15 -60.79 33.34 -2.10
N ALA A 16 -61.49 32.27 -1.69
CA ALA A 16 -60.88 30.97 -1.39
C ALA A 16 -60.35 30.25 -2.65
N ARG A 17 -60.98 30.48 -3.81
CA ARG A 17 -60.57 29.84 -5.08
C ARG A 17 -59.30 30.49 -5.66
N CYS A 18 -59.14 31.81 -5.51
CA CYS A 18 -57.90 32.48 -5.93
C CYS A 18 -56.70 32.11 -5.06
N LEU A 19 -56.88 31.97 -3.74
CA LEU A 19 -55.80 31.54 -2.84
C LEU A 19 -55.36 30.08 -3.11
N ALA A 20 -56.31 29.19 -3.42
CA ALA A 20 -55.99 27.80 -3.75
C ALA A 20 -55.21 27.66 -5.07
N VAL A 21 -55.55 28.44 -6.10
CA VAL A 21 -54.84 28.41 -7.40
C VAL A 21 -53.41 28.93 -7.27
N LEU A 22 -53.19 29.95 -6.43
CA LEU A 22 -51.86 30.52 -6.22
C LEU A 22 -50.93 29.60 -5.41
N ALA A 23 -51.49 28.82 -4.47
CA ALA A 23 -50.75 27.79 -3.73
C ALA A 23 -50.37 26.57 -4.60
N VAL A 24 -51.24 26.16 -5.54
CA VAL A 24 -50.95 25.06 -6.48
C VAL A 24 -49.89 25.45 -7.51
N MET A 25 -49.87 26.71 -7.97
CA MET A 25 -48.83 27.21 -8.88
C MET A 25 -47.43 27.25 -8.24
N MET A 26 -47.32 27.48 -6.92
CA MET A 26 -46.03 27.39 -6.22
C MET A 26 -45.54 25.96 -6.01
N ALA A 27 -46.44 24.95 -6.03
CA ALA A 27 -46.08 23.55 -5.81
C ALA A 27 -45.59 22.83 -7.09
N LEU A 28 -45.89 23.35 -8.28
CA LEU A 28 -45.58 22.69 -9.56
C LEU A 28 -44.21 23.06 -10.16
N SER A 29 -43.45 23.98 -9.55
CA SER A 29 -42.10 24.40 -10.01
C SER A 29 -40.95 23.73 -9.26
N ALA A 30 -41.21 22.74 -8.39
CA ALA A 30 -40.19 22.15 -7.52
C ALA A 30 -39.54 20.84 -8.02
N CYS A 31 -40.04 20.22 -9.09
CA CYS A 31 -39.41 19.02 -9.66
C CYS A 31 -38.27 19.41 -10.61
N GLY A 32 -37.05 19.59 -10.09
CA GLY A 32 -35.84 19.67 -10.92
C GLY A 32 -34.71 20.59 -10.42
N VAL A 33 -34.94 21.40 -9.39
CA VAL A 33 -33.92 22.30 -8.83
C VAL A 33 -33.10 21.65 -7.72
N THR A 34 -33.63 20.61 -7.06
CA THR A 34 -32.97 19.93 -5.94
C THR A 34 -31.67 19.25 -6.34
N ASP A 35 -31.60 18.63 -7.52
CA ASP A 35 -30.39 17.94 -7.99
C ASP A 35 -29.23 18.89 -8.34
N ARG A 36 -29.54 20.14 -8.72
CA ARG A 36 -28.51 21.15 -9.05
C ARG A 36 -28.01 21.93 -7.84
N VAL A 37 -28.82 22.06 -6.78
CA VAL A 37 -28.39 22.73 -5.54
C VAL A 37 -27.52 21.82 -4.68
N ALA A 38 -27.84 20.52 -4.60
CA ALA A 38 -27.01 19.54 -3.89
C ALA A 38 -25.58 19.50 -4.45
N LYS A 39 -25.43 19.32 -5.77
CA LYS A 39 -24.10 19.32 -6.43
C LYS A 39 -23.31 20.63 -6.26
N ARG A 40 -23.96 21.75 -5.94
CA ARG A 40 -23.30 23.05 -5.73
C ARG A 40 -22.78 23.24 -4.30
N MET A 41 -23.31 22.49 -3.34
CA MET A 41 -22.85 22.52 -1.95
C MET A 41 -21.63 21.63 -1.72
N ASP A 42 -21.48 20.56 -2.50
CA ASP A 42 -20.35 19.63 -2.41
C ASP A 42 -19.01 20.28 -2.77
N ASP A 43 -19.01 21.25 -3.69
CA ASP A 43 -17.80 21.96 -4.16
C ASP A 43 -17.35 23.12 -3.23
N THR A 44 -18.04 23.36 -2.11
CA THR A 44 -17.72 24.46 -1.18
C THR A 44 -16.95 23.93 0.04
N TRP A 45 -16.01 24.73 0.59
CA TRP A 45 -15.25 24.40 1.80
C TRP A 45 -16.14 23.95 2.99
N ALA A 46 -17.40 24.43 3.03
CA ALA A 46 -18.39 24.07 4.05
C ALA A 46 -18.97 22.66 3.86
N GLY A 47 -19.03 22.15 2.62
CA GLY A 47 -19.42 20.76 2.33
C GLY A 47 -18.33 19.78 2.74
N ASP A 48 -17.07 20.08 2.41
CA ASP A 48 -15.90 19.29 2.86
C ASP A 48 -15.72 19.32 4.38
N MET A 49 -16.08 20.43 5.06
CA MET A 49 -15.98 20.50 6.52
C MET A 49 -17.16 19.86 7.27
N MET A 50 -18.35 19.76 6.66
CA MET A 50 -19.56 19.19 7.30
C MET A 50 -19.79 17.71 6.95
N PHE A 51 -19.28 17.24 5.82
CA PHE A 51 -19.46 15.87 5.32
C PHE A 51 -18.17 15.23 4.79
N GLY A 52 -17.05 15.96 4.75
CA GLY A 52 -15.77 15.49 4.25
C GLY A 52 -14.99 14.66 5.27
N ASP A 53 -15.55 13.51 5.63
CA ASP A 53 -14.73 12.32 5.83
C ASP A 53 -14.28 11.78 4.47
N ASN A 54 -13.74 12.66 3.63
CA ASN A 54 -13.05 12.25 2.42
C ASN A 54 -11.85 11.45 2.90
N GLU A 55 -11.95 10.14 2.77
CA GLU A 55 -10.86 9.19 2.98
C GLU A 55 -9.61 9.76 2.30
N LYS A 56 -8.46 9.75 2.98
CA LYS A 56 -7.24 10.36 2.45
C LYS A 56 -6.18 9.30 2.28
N VAL A 57 -5.43 9.40 1.18
CA VAL A 57 -4.12 8.78 1.10
C VAL A 57 -3.18 9.64 1.91
N ILE A 58 -2.70 9.14 3.05
CA ILE A 58 -1.63 9.76 3.84
C ILE A 58 -0.37 8.93 3.57
N LEU A 59 0.58 9.48 2.82
CA LEU A 59 1.83 8.81 2.46
C LEU A 59 3.01 9.54 3.07
N THR A 60 3.74 8.85 3.95
CA THR A 60 5.10 9.26 4.32
C THR A 60 6.11 8.57 3.41
N THR A 61 6.95 9.33 2.75
CA THR A 61 8.04 8.82 1.90
C THR A 61 9.36 9.25 2.53
N ASP A 62 10.20 8.29 2.87
CA ASP A 62 11.53 8.51 3.44
C ASP A 62 12.60 8.17 2.40
N GLY A 63 13.44 9.14 2.03
CA GLY A 63 14.58 8.95 1.15
C GLY A 63 15.82 8.59 1.95
N GLY A 64 16.41 7.42 1.69
CA GLY A 64 17.66 7.00 2.31
C GLY A 64 18.86 7.82 1.83
N ASN A 65 19.98 7.70 2.56
CA ASN A 65 21.20 8.45 2.25
C ASN A 65 21.92 7.94 1.00
N GLN A 66 21.57 6.74 0.51
CA GLN A 66 22.14 6.15 -0.70
C GLN A 66 21.08 6.07 -1.81
N LEU A 67 20.06 6.93 -1.77
CA LEU A 67 18.97 6.94 -2.73
C LEU A 67 19.47 7.11 -4.18
N ASN A 68 18.98 6.25 -5.08
CA ASN A 68 19.12 6.34 -6.54
C ASN A 68 20.54 6.74 -6.99
N PRO A 69 21.58 5.99 -6.60
CA PRO A 69 22.96 6.39 -6.83
C PRO A 69 23.32 6.36 -8.32
N ASP A 70 24.25 7.22 -8.73
CA ASP A 70 24.88 7.12 -10.05
C ASP A 70 25.95 6.02 -10.11
N GLU A 71 26.61 5.88 -11.27
CA GLU A 71 27.68 4.91 -11.51
C GLU A 71 28.89 5.08 -10.56
N TYR A 72 29.02 6.24 -9.91
CA TYR A 72 30.07 6.54 -8.94
C TYR A 72 29.58 6.44 -7.49
N GLY A 73 28.35 5.98 -7.26
CA GLY A 73 27.75 5.84 -5.94
C GLY A 73 27.21 7.16 -5.35
N LYS A 74 27.16 8.24 -6.14
CA LYS A 74 26.65 9.53 -5.65
C LYS A 74 25.12 9.46 -5.55
N PRO A 75 24.51 9.72 -4.39
CA PRO A 75 23.05 9.70 -4.23
C PRO A 75 22.37 10.79 -5.06
N LEU A 76 21.24 10.45 -5.69
CA LEU A 76 20.44 11.38 -6.50
C LEU A 76 18.97 11.32 -6.10
N SER A 77 18.23 12.36 -6.47
CA SER A 77 16.77 12.39 -6.31
C SER A 77 16.10 11.32 -7.17
N VAL A 78 14.92 10.86 -6.75
CA VAL A 78 14.09 9.94 -7.52
C VAL A 78 12.69 10.51 -7.70
N VAL A 79 12.05 10.20 -8.83
CA VAL A 79 10.63 10.48 -9.03
C VAL A 79 9.83 9.31 -8.51
N VAL A 80 8.86 9.61 -7.64
CA VAL A 80 7.90 8.64 -7.11
C VAL A 80 6.53 8.98 -7.67
N ARG A 81 5.88 8.04 -8.35
CA ARG A 81 4.48 8.18 -8.75
C ARG A 81 3.59 7.28 -7.91
N VAL A 82 2.51 7.87 -7.43
CA VAL A 82 1.47 7.18 -6.68
C VAL A 82 0.26 7.06 -7.59
N TYR A 83 -0.29 5.85 -7.68
CA TYR A 83 -1.41 5.50 -8.52
C TYR A 83 -2.55 5.01 -7.65
N GLN A 84 -3.71 5.63 -7.79
CA GLN A 84 -4.96 5.09 -7.28
C GLN A 84 -5.52 4.16 -8.35
N LEU A 85 -5.77 2.91 -7.99
CA LEU A 85 -6.02 1.82 -8.93
C LEU A 85 -7.34 1.12 -8.60
N ALA A 86 -8.16 0.86 -9.63
CA ALA A 86 -9.38 0.07 -9.48
C ALA A 86 -9.09 -1.45 -9.38
N SER A 87 -8.00 -1.92 -10.00
CA SER A 87 -7.51 -3.31 -9.96
C SER A 87 -5.97 -3.32 -9.96
N LEU A 88 -5.39 -4.36 -9.36
CA LEU A 88 -3.94 -4.52 -9.19
C LEU A 88 -3.24 -5.21 -10.37
N GLU A 89 -3.94 -6.05 -11.13
CA GLU A 89 -3.36 -7.01 -12.08
C GLU A 89 -2.38 -6.38 -13.09
N ARG A 90 -2.79 -5.28 -13.73
CA ARG A 90 -1.94 -4.58 -14.71
C ARG A 90 -0.74 -3.90 -14.06
N PHE A 91 -0.93 -3.33 -12.88
CA PHE A 91 0.14 -2.67 -12.14
C PHE A 91 1.18 -3.68 -11.65
N GLU A 92 0.76 -4.91 -11.30
CA GLU A 92 1.67 -5.98 -10.90
C GLU A 92 2.55 -6.46 -12.06
N SER A 93 1.98 -6.68 -13.24
CA SER A 93 2.71 -7.26 -14.37
C SER A 93 3.53 -6.28 -15.20
N ILE A 94 3.27 -4.97 -15.10
CA ILE A 94 3.91 -3.97 -15.96
C ILE A 94 5.36 -3.67 -15.57
N ASP A 95 6.19 -3.39 -16.57
CA ASP A 95 7.55 -2.89 -16.43
C ASP A 95 7.60 -1.37 -16.13
N ALA A 96 8.76 -0.92 -15.64
CA ALA A 96 8.95 0.46 -15.21
C ALA A 96 8.89 1.44 -16.40
N ASP A 97 9.49 1.09 -17.54
CA ASP A 97 9.57 1.97 -18.71
C ASP A 97 8.19 2.24 -19.32
N SER A 98 7.38 1.19 -19.49
CA SER A 98 6.01 1.31 -19.98
C SER A 98 5.13 2.15 -19.04
N LEU A 99 5.31 2.01 -17.73
CA LEU A 99 4.57 2.79 -16.74
C LEU A 99 5.06 4.25 -16.66
N TRP A 100 6.35 4.48 -16.92
CA TRP A 100 6.96 5.81 -16.98
C TRP A 100 6.49 6.60 -18.21
N ASP A 101 6.55 5.99 -19.40
CA ASP A 101 6.25 6.63 -20.68
C ASP A 101 4.78 7.04 -20.79
N ASN A 102 3.86 6.11 -20.55
CA ASN A 102 2.43 6.39 -20.66
C ASN A 102 1.58 5.58 -19.67
N PRO A 103 1.38 6.07 -18.44
CA PRO A 103 0.64 5.35 -17.41
C PRO A 103 -0.81 5.06 -17.80
N GLN A 104 -1.45 5.94 -18.59
CA GLN A 104 -2.82 5.74 -19.05
C GLN A 104 -2.93 4.58 -20.04
N LYS A 105 -1.99 4.46 -20.98
CA LYS A 105 -1.94 3.35 -21.93
C LYS A 105 -1.57 2.03 -21.24
N ALA A 106 -0.61 2.10 -20.32
CA ALA A 106 -0.12 1.01 -19.49
C ALA A 106 -1.23 0.36 -18.63
N LEU A 107 -1.92 1.18 -17.84
CA LEU A 107 -2.88 0.74 -16.85
C LEU A 107 -4.32 0.72 -17.40
N GLY A 108 -4.61 1.46 -18.47
CA GLY A 108 -5.93 1.54 -19.06
C GLY A 108 -7.00 1.95 -18.06
N ASN A 109 -8.11 1.23 -18.04
CA ASN A 109 -9.25 1.49 -17.15
C ASN A 109 -8.96 1.21 -15.67
N THR A 110 -7.81 0.62 -15.34
CA THR A 110 -7.43 0.38 -13.94
C THR A 110 -6.89 1.63 -13.27
N LEU A 111 -6.38 2.61 -14.02
CA LEU A 111 -5.91 3.88 -13.47
C LEU A 111 -7.11 4.77 -13.14
N VAL A 112 -7.23 5.12 -11.86
CA VAL A 112 -8.25 6.07 -11.37
C VAL A 112 -7.65 7.46 -11.28
N GLU A 113 -6.47 7.57 -10.67
CA GLU A 113 -5.76 8.84 -10.49
C GLU A 113 -4.25 8.58 -10.36
N SER A 114 -3.43 9.55 -10.74
CA SER A 114 -1.98 9.53 -10.51
C SER A 114 -1.49 10.83 -9.88
N LYS A 115 -0.47 10.71 -9.04
CA LYS A 115 0.23 11.84 -8.44
C LYS A 115 1.73 11.61 -8.52
N GLU A 116 2.47 12.65 -8.89
CA GLU A 116 3.93 12.62 -8.97
C GLU A 116 4.55 13.39 -7.80
N LEU A 117 5.60 12.83 -7.22
CA LEU A 117 6.36 13.36 -6.10
C LEU A 117 7.85 13.26 -6.42
N ILE A 118 8.64 14.20 -5.91
CA ILE A 118 10.11 14.14 -5.99
C ILE A 118 10.61 13.83 -4.59
N LEU A 119 11.48 12.82 -4.48
CA LEU A 119 12.11 12.42 -3.23
C LEU A 119 13.61 12.71 -3.29
N LEU A 120 14.12 13.36 -2.25
CA LEU A 120 15.52 13.74 -2.13
C LEU A 120 16.28 12.78 -1.18
N PRO A 121 17.58 12.54 -1.41
CA PRO A 121 18.39 11.71 -0.51
C PRO A 121 18.40 12.27 0.92
N GLY A 122 18.23 11.40 1.91
CA GLY A 122 18.24 11.75 3.33
C GLY A 122 17.03 12.58 3.80
N MET A 123 16.02 12.80 2.95
CA MET A 123 14.84 13.59 3.29
C MET A 123 13.58 12.73 3.38
N GLY A 124 12.77 12.99 4.40
CA GLY A 124 11.43 12.44 4.53
C GLY A 124 10.36 13.51 4.32
N GLN A 125 9.25 13.15 3.67
CA GLN A 125 8.10 14.02 3.49
C GLN A 125 6.79 13.26 3.70
N THR A 126 5.76 13.97 4.16
CA THR A 126 4.41 13.41 4.30
C THR A 126 3.45 14.21 3.45
N ASP A 127 2.82 13.52 2.52
CA ASP A 127 1.84 14.06 1.60
C ASP A 127 0.47 13.46 1.90
N GLN A 128 -0.58 14.28 1.77
CA GLN A 128 -1.95 13.85 1.93
C GLN A 128 -2.84 14.39 0.83
N TRP A 129 -3.74 13.56 0.32
CA TRP A 129 -4.73 13.95 -0.69
C TRP A 129 -5.94 13.01 -0.66
N PRO A 130 -7.07 13.37 -1.28
CA PRO A 130 -8.27 12.52 -1.29
C PRO A 130 -8.02 11.14 -1.91
N LEU A 131 -8.50 10.09 -1.24
CA LEU A 131 -8.61 8.75 -1.76
C LEU A 131 -9.90 8.67 -2.57
N ASN A 132 -9.79 8.31 -3.83
CA ASN A 132 -10.93 8.16 -4.72
C ASN A 132 -11.77 6.95 -4.25
N PRO A 133 -13.11 7.07 -4.16
CA PRO A 133 -13.96 5.97 -3.73
C PRO A 133 -13.93 4.77 -4.69
N SER A 134 -13.54 4.98 -5.96
CA SER A 134 -13.40 3.91 -6.96
C SER A 134 -12.05 3.19 -6.89
N ALA A 135 -11.12 3.65 -6.06
CA ALA A 135 -9.81 3.02 -5.91
C ALA A 135 -9.90 1.83 -4.95
N SER A 136 -9.47 0.66 -5.42
CA SER A 136 -9.33 -0.55 -4.61
C SER A 136 -7.90 -0.70 -4.07
N TYR A 137 -6.92 -0.10 -4.75
CA TYR A 137 -5.51 -0.18 -4.40
C TYR A 137 -4.80 1.16 -4.55
N VAL A 138 -3.72 1.34 -3.80
CA VAL A 138 -2.77 2.44 -3.96
C VAL A 138 -1.41 1.85 -4.31
N GLY A 139 -1.00 1.99 -5.57
CA GLY A 139 0.31 1.58 -6.06
C GLY A 139 1.32 2.73 -5.94
N ILE A 140 2.54 2.44 -5.51
CA ILE A 140 3.63 3.41 -5.42
C ILE A 140 4.81 2.87 -6.22
N ALA A 141 5.29 3.65 -7.18
CA ALA A 141 6.42 3.32 -8.02
C ALA A 141 7.51 4.40 -7.90
N ALA A 142 8.74 4.00 -7.61
CA ALA A 142 9.93 4.83 -7.66
C ALA A 142 10.69 4.53 -8.97
N PHE A 143 10.92 5.55 -9.78
CA PHE A 143 11.59 5.41 -11.08
C PHE A 143 13.08 5.68 -10.92
N PHE A 144 13.82 4.61 -10.64
CA PHE A 144 15.27 4.64 -10.50
C PHE A 144 15.96 4.83 -11.86
N ARG A 145 17.21 5.28 -11.83
CA ARG A 145 18.06 5.39 -13.02
C ARG A 145 18.47 4.03 -13.58
N THR A 146 18.59 3.04 -12.71
CA THR A 146 19.00 1.68 -13.05
C THR A 146 18.00 0.70 -12.44
N ASP A 147 17.51 -0.21 -13.26
CA ASP A 147 16.51 -1.21 -12.90
C ASP A 147 17.12 -2.55 -12.46
N GLU A 148 18.43 -2.75 -12.64
CA GLU A 148 19.15 -3.97 -12.27
C GLU A 148 18.89 -4.39 -10.82
N ASN A 149 18.26 -5.56 -10.65
CA ASN A 149 17.86 -6.13 -9.36
C ASN A 149 17.04 -5.18 -8.47
N SER A 150 16.41 -4.16 -9.04
CA SER A 150 15.66 -3.16 -8.29
C SER A 150 14.29 -3.70 -7.84
N ARG A 151 13.83 -3.23 -6.68
CA ARG A 151 12.41 -3.30 -6.33
C ARG A 151 11.87 -1.89 -6.43
N TRP A 152 11.18 -1.62 -7.53
CA TRP A 152 10.78 -0.26 -7.88
C TRP A 152 9.32 0.06 -7.57
N LYS A 153 8.52 -0.91 -7.13
CA LYS A 153 7.12 -0.69 -6.76
C LYS A 153 6.65 -1.49 -5.54
N VAL A 154 5.65 -0.94 -4.87
CA VAL A 154 4.85 -1.55 -3.80
C VAL A 154 3.37 -1.19 -4.02
N ALA A 155 2.44 -1.93 -3.43
CA ALA A 155 1.03 -1.55 -3.44
C ALA A 155 0.35 -1.83 -2.11
N PHE A 156 -0.67 -1.06 -1.78
CA PHE A 156 -1.46 -1.18 -0.58
C PHE A 156 -2.94 -1.35 -0.93
N ASP A 157 -3.67 -2.09 -0.09
CA ASP A 157 -5.12 -2.17 -0.19
C ASP A 157 -5.74 -0.84 0.25
N ALA A 158 -6.52 -0.21 -0.62
CA ALA A 158 -7.11 1.09 -0.34
C ALA A 158 -8.05 1.05 0.87
N ASN A 159 -8.72 -0.07 1.13
CA ASN A 159 -9.60 -0.22 2.29
C ASN A 159 -8.86 -0.06 3.61
N THR A 160 -7.58 -0.43 3.68
CA THR A 160 -6.77 -0.21 4.89
C THR A 160 -6.48 1.26 5.19
N LEU A 161 -6.70 2.14 4.21
CA LEU A 161 -6.53 3.59 4.33
C LEU A 161 -7.86 4.32 4.59
N ARG A 162 -8.97 3.63 4.39
CA ARG A 162 -10.31 4.12 4.72
C ARG A 162 -10.48 4.08 6.24
N LYS A 163 -11.11 5.10 6.81
CA LYS A 163 -11.34 5.15 8.25
C LYS A 163 -12.38 4.08 8.61
N ASP A 164 -12.01 3.09 9.41
CA ASP A 164 -12.96 2.08 9.93
C ASP A 164 -13.83 2.59 11.10
N GLY A 165 -13.83 3.90 11.38
CA GLY A 165 -14.72 4.48 12.38
C GLY A 165 -14.32 5.88 12.83
N ILE A 166 -15.27 6.57 13.47
CA ILE A 166 -15.20 7.98 13.93
C ILE A 166 -14.00 8.26 14.86
N TRP A 167 -13.34 7.23 15.40
CA TRP A 167 -12.32 7.35 16.45
C TRP A 167 -10.88 7.06 15.99
N PHE A 168 -10.67 6.55 14.78
CA PHE A 168 -9.34 6.20 14.28
C PHE A 168 -9.03 6.98 13.00
N SER A 169 -8.08 7.92 13.06
CA SER A 169 -7.42 8.40 11.85
C SER A 169 -6.69 7.21 11.22
N SER A 170 -6.83 6.98 9.91
CA SER A 170 -5.96 6.02 9.25
C SER A 170 -4.52 6.48 9.47
N ASP A 171 -3.68 5.59 10.00
CA ASP A 171 -2.29 5.96 10.28
C ASP A 171 -1.57 6.36 8.98
N GLY A 172 -2.08 5.94 7.81
CA GLY A 172 -1.57 6.16 6.45
C GLY A 172 -0.75 4.99 5.92
N VAL A 173 0.21 5.24 5.03
CA VAL A 173 1.30 4.32 4.68
C VAL A 173 2.65 5.03 4.81
N ARG A 174 3.71 4.24 5.04
CA ARG A 174 5.09 4.75 5.02
C ARG A 174 5.97 3.87 4.16
N VAL A 175 6.72 4.50 3.25
CA VAL A 175 7.70 3.82 2.41
C VAL A 175 9.09 4.40 2.62
N LEU A 176 10.08 3.53 2.65
CA LEU A 176 11.50 3.87 2.58
C LEU A 176 11.99 3.59 1.18
N VAL A 177 12.63 4.56 0.56
CA VAL A 177 13.28 4.41 -0.73
C VAL A 177 14.77 4.63 -0.53
N ASP A 178 15.59 3.61 -0.77
CA ASP A 178 17.04 3.68 -0.59
C ASP A 178 17.74 2.78 -1.61
N ASN A 179 18.94 3.17 -2.06
CA ASN A 179 19.56 2.60 -3.26
C ASN A 179 18.55 2.57 -4.42
N ASN A 180 18.30 1.39 -4.99
CA ASN A 180 17.31 1.15 -6.03
C ASN A 180 16.14 0.29 -5.52
N TYR A 181 15.75 0.48 -4.25
CA TYR A 181 14.68 -0.29 -3.61
C TYR A 181 13.66 0.61 -2.94
N ILE A 182 12.38 0.27 -3.09
CA ILE A 182 11.28 0.76 -2.26
C ILE A 182 10.81 -0.34 -1.31
N LEU A 183 10.61 0.02 -0.05
CA LEU A 183 10.15 -0.87 1.01
C LEU A 183 8.97 -0.24 1.75
N ALA A 184 7.92 -1.03 1.97
CA ALA A 184 6.84 -0.65 2.85
C ALA A 184 7.29 -0.78 4.31
N VAL A 185 7.51 0.35 4.99
CA VAL A 185 7.85 0.39 6.42
C VAL A 185 6.57 0.30 7.27
N ARG A 186 5.47 0.85 6.75
CA ARG A 186 4.16 0.79 7.40
C ARG A 186 3.05 0.57 6.37
N GLY A 187 2.15 -0.35 6.70
CA GLY A 187 1.16 -0.90 5.79
C GLY A 187 1.61 -2.26 5.24
N VAL A 188 0.67 -3.02 4.69
CA VAL A 188 0.95 -4.34 4.10
C VAL A 188 1.15 -4.18 2.59
N ASP A 189 2.35 -4.49 2.09
CA ASP A 189 2.58 -4.56 0.65
C ASP A 189 1.86 -5.78 0.06
N VAL A 190 0.80 -5.54 -0.71
CA VAL A 190 0.00 -6.59 -1.33
C VAL A 190 0.71 -7.27 -2.51
N LEU A 191 1.73 -6.65 -3.10
CA LEU A 191 2.52 -7.26 -4.18
C LEU A 191 3.47 -8.35 -3.67
N ASN A 192 3.88 -8.29 -2.40
CA ASN A 192 4.90 -9.19 -1.83
C ASN A 192 4.51 -9.77 -0.46
N ARG A 193 3.23 -10.09 -0.24
CA ARG A 193 2.72 -10.59 1.05
C ARG A 193 3.58 -11.70 1.68
N LEU A 194 4.12 -12.60 0.85
CA LEU A 194 4.95 -13.73 1.28
C LEU A 194 6.25 -13.32 2.00
N LYS A 195 6.89 -12.20 1.64
CA LYS A 195 8.14 -11.76 2.30
C LYS A 195 7.85 -11.01 3.61
N THR A 196 6.75 -10.28 3.66
CA THR A 196 6.34 -9.48 4.82
C THR A 196 5.96 -10.38 6.00
N GLU A 197 5.29 -11.51 5.76
CA GLU A 197 4.92 -12.49 6.80
C GLU A 197 6.13 -13.28 7.33
N GLU A 198 7.08 -13.66 6.47
CA GLU A 198 8.36 -14.29 6.88
C GLU A 198 9.24 -13.33 7.71
N GLN A 199 9.22 -12.03 7.41
CA GLN A 199 9.95 -11.03 8.17
C GLN A 199 9.30 -10.70 9.51
N PHE A 200 7.96 -10.68 9.58
CA PHE A 200 7.24 -10.55 10.85
C PHE A 200 7.43 -11.77 11.75
N THR A 201 7.43 -12.98 11.19
CA THR A 201 7.72 -14.22 11.95
C THR A 201 9.18 -14.31 12.39
N ARG A 202 10.15 -13.84 11.58
CA ARG A 202 11.57 -13.71 11.99
C ARG A 202 11.82 -12.60 13.01
N SER A 203 11.05 -11.52 12.99
CA SER A 203 11.22 -10.40 13.94
C SER A 203 10.53 -10.67 15.28
N ASN A 204 9.45 -11.45 15.29
CA ASN A 204 8.76 -11.89 16.51
C ASN A 204 9.28 -13.21 17.08
N SER A 205 10.17 -13.91 16.38
CA SER A 205 11.03 -14.90 17.03
C SER A 205 12.17 -14.15 17.72
N LEU A 206 12.32 -14.34 19.03
CA LEU A 206 13.56 -13.99 19.72
C LEU A 206 14.75 -14.50 18.89
N PRO A 207 15.92 -13.82 18.92
CA PRO A 207 17.12 -14.44 18.37
C PRO A 207 17.24 -15.80 19.01
N GLU A 208 17.12 -16.86 18.21
CA GLU A 208 17.45 -18.19 18.64
C GLU A 208 18.95 -18.10 18.95
N LYS A 209 19.25 -17.82 20.22
CA LYS A 209 20.59 -17.96 20.78
C LYS A 209 21.02 -19.35 20.30
N PRO A 210 22.10 -19.47 19.50
CA PRO A 210 22.50 -20.77 18.98
C PRO A 210 22.52 -21.70 20.17
N ALA A 211 21.69 -22.74 20.13
CA ALA A 211 21.50 -23.67 21.23
C ALA A 211 22.89 -23.96 21.80
N GLU A 212 23.12 -23.51 23.02
CA GLU A 212 24.42 -23.64 23.67
C GLU A 212 24.62 -25.14 23.83
N LYS A 213 25.38 -25.74 22.90
CA LYS A 213 25.63 -27.19 22.84
C LYS A 213 25.94 -27.64 24.26
N THR A 214 25.06 -28.47 24.82
CA THR A 214 25.20 -28.88 26.21
C THR A 214 26.49 -29.68 26.33
N LEU A 215 27.17 -29.64 27.48
CA LEU A 215 28.48 -30.29 27.67
C LEU A 215 28.48 -31.77 27.24
N THR A 216 27.32 -32.42 27.32
CA THR A 216 27.06 -33.78 26.85
C THR A 216 27.20 -33.95 25.34
N ASP A 217 26.75 -32.99 24.54
CA ASP A 217 26.84 -33.04 23.07
C ASP A 217 28.27 -32.81 22.58
N ARG A 218 29.02 -31.92 23.25
CA ARG A 218 30.46 -31.72 22.95
C ARG A 218 31.30 -32.94 23.31
N ALA A 219 30.95 -33.67 24.37
CA ALA A 219 31.67 -34.88 24.75
C ALA A 219 31.43 -36.02 23.74
N GLN A 220 30.24 -36.11 23.16
CA GLN A 220 29.91 -37.11 22.14
C GLN A 220 30.57 -36.78 20.79
N ASP A 221 30.56 -35.52 20.36
CA ASP A 221 31.23 -35.07 19.12
C ASP A 221 32.75 -35.33 19.17
N ALA A 222 33.40 -35.08 20.31
CA ALA A 222 34.84 -35.33 20.48
C ALA A 222 35.20 -36.82 20.45
N ALA A 223 34.34 -37.68 21.00
CA ALA A 223 34.54 -39.14 20.96
C ALA A 223 34.38 -39.70 19.53
N ILE A 224 33.43 -39.19 18.76
CA ILE A 224 33.22 -39.58 17.37
C ILE A 224 34.41 -39.15 16.50
N GLN A 225 34.96 -37.95 16.74
CA GLN A 225 36.09 -37.44 15.98
C GLN A 225 37.39 -38.24 16.24
N GLN A 226 37.65 -38.65 17.48
CA GLN A 226 38.80 -39.53 17.79
C GLN A 226 38.72 -40.90 17.13
N VAL A 227 37.52 -41.47 17.01
CA VAL A 227 37.32 -42.76 16.32
C VAL A 227 37.55 -42.61 14.82
N GLN A 228 37.07 -41.51 14.22
CA GLN A 228 37.25 -41.21 12.80
C GLN A 228 38.74 -40.98 12.42
N ASP A 229 39.48 -40.27 13.27
CA ASP A 229 40.90 -39.95 13.04
C ASP A 229 41.82 -41.18 13.20
N SER A 230 41.44 -42.08 14.11
CA SER A 230 42.14 -43.37 14.29
C SER A 230 41.89 -44.32 13.12
N ALA A 231 40.68 -44.33 12.57
CA ALA A 231 40.33 -45.14 11.40
C ALA A 231 41.00 -44.63 10.12
N SER A 232 41.02 -43.31 9.91
CA SER A 232 41.63 -42.70 8.71
C SER A 232 43.16 -42.78 8.71
N SER A 233 43.83 -42.63 9.85
CA SER A 233 45.29 -42.78 9.94
C SER A 233 45.75 -44.23 9.72
N SER A 234 44.95 -45.21 10.15
CA SER A 234 45.22 -46.64 9.89
C SER A 234 45.04 -46.98 8.41
N ALA A 235 44.00 -46.44 7.76
CA ALA A 235 43.79 -46.60 6.33
C ALA A 235 44.91 -45.94 5.49
N LYS A 236 45.39 -44.76 5.92
CA LYS A 236 46.48 -44.06 5.24
C LYS A 236 47.80 -44.83 5.34
N LYS A 237 48.15 -45.37 6.51
CA LYS A 237 49.35 -46.20 6.69
C LYS A 237 49.30 -47.50 5.87
N ALA A 238 48.13 -48.13 5.76
CA ALA A 238 47.97 -49.32 4.93
C ALA A 238 48.17 -49.00 3.44
N ALA A 239 47.59 -47.91 2.95
CA ALA A 239 47.76 -47.45 1.58
C ALA A 239 49.23 -47.10 1.25
N ASP A 240 49.92 -46.39 2.16
CA ASP A 240 51.32 -46.01 1.97
C ASP A 240 52.25 -47.24 1.93
N SER A 241 51.95 -48.27 2.73
CA SER A 241 52.72 -49.52 2.74
C SER A 241 52.54 -50.33 1.44
N GLN A 242 51.35 -50.36 0.86
CA GLN A 242 51.10 -51.02 -0.42
C GLN A 242 51.76 -50.27 -1.58
N PHE A 243 51.76 -48.94 -1.55
CA PHE A 243 52.40 -48.12 -2.58
C PHE A 243 53.93 -48.30 -2.58
N ASN A 244 54.57 -48.30 -1.41
CA ASN A 244 56.01 -48.52 -1.30
C ASN A 244 56.43 -49.93 -1.73
N SER A 245 55.62 -50.96 -1.42
CA SER A 245 55.87 -52.33 -1.87
C SER A 245 55.77 -52.50 -3.39
N LEU A 246 54.97 -51.67 -4.08
CA LEU A 246 54.86 -51.70 -5.54
C LEU A 246 56.02 -50.95 -6.22
N LEU A 247 56.59 -49.93 -5.56
CA LEU A 247 57.73 -49.18 -6.10
C LEU A 247 59.05 -49.96 -6.04
N GLU A 248 59.24 -50.81 -5.02
CA GLU A 248 60.45 -51.64 -4.90
C GLU A 248 60.46 -52.85 -5.84
N GLY A 249 59.31 -53.24 -6.41
CA GLY A 249 59.18 -54.33 -7.37
C GLY A 249 59.44 -53.96 -8.84
N ALA A 250 59.76 -52.70 -9.15
CA ALA A 250 59.88 -52.19 -10.52
C ALA A 250 61.33 -51.83 -10.95
N LYS A 251 62.34 -52.53 -10.41
CA LYS A 251 63.74 -52.46 -10.88
C LYS A 251 64.22 -53.79 -11.44
#